data_AF-A0A1G3Y0T6-F1
#
_entry.id   AF-A0A1G3Y0T6-F1
#
_cell.length_a   1.000
_cell.length_b   1.000
_cell.length_c   1.000
_cell.angle_alpha   90.00
_cell.angle_beta   90.00
_cell.angle_gamma   90.00
#
_symmetry.space_group_name_H-M   'P 1'
#
loop_
_entity.id
_entity.type
_entity.pdbx_description
1 polymer ?
#
loop_
_entity_poly.entity_id
_entity_poly.type
_entity_poly.pdbx_seq_one_letter_code
_entity_poly.pdbx_strand_id
1 'polypeptide(L)'
;MDKLLKEKGKNSLRGLSFVFGVLSYLESDPVCRNCSYFDESIDIAKDNFLSLEKSINGKHMSVEMRRMLSGIYSVLAGLNVPDNPKEQKKADNCKLPNGVCLAKSALAVYGRIKS
;
A
#
# COMPACT_ATOMS: atom_id res chain seq x y z
N MET A 1 -9.57 4.54 -26.69
CA MET A 1 -9.27 5.25 -25.43
C MET A 1 -9.64 4.42 -24.19
N ASP A 2 -10.80 3.75 -24.17
CA ASP A 2 -11.27 2.94 -23.03
C ASP A 2 -10.38 1.76 -22.61
N LYS A 3 -9.77 1.03 -23.55
CA LYS A 3 -8.93 -0.13 -23.22
C LYS A 3 -7.67 0.26 -22.45
N LEU A 4 -7.03 1.37 -22.84
CA LEU A 4 -5.85 1.93 -22.18
C LEU A 4 -6.15 2.41 -20.76
N LEU A 5 -7.30 3.05 -20.56
CA LEU A 5 -7.76 3.48 -19.23
C LEU A 5 -8.08 2.29 -18.32
N LYS A 6 -8.68 1.22 -18.87
CA LYS A 6 -8.94 -0.03 -18.13
C LYS A 6 -7.65 -0.74 -17.72
N GLU A 7 -6.68 -0.85 -18.61
CA GLU A 7 -5.37 -1.46 -18.30
C GLU A 7 -4.58 -0.64 -17.28
N LYS A 8 -4.57 0.70 -17.40
CA LYS A 8 -3.95 1.58 -16.39
C LYS A 8 -4.59 1.44 -15.01
N GLY A 9 -5.92 1.39 -14.95
CA GLY A 9 -6.65 1.17 -13.69
C GLY A 9 -6.35 -0.20 -13.08
N LYS A 10 -6.30 -1.24 -13.91
CA LYS A 10 -5.96 -2.60 -13.48
C LYS A 10 -4.53 -2.70 -12.93
N ASN A 11 -3.55 -2.11 -13.62
CA ASN A 11 -2.16 -2.12 -13.17
C ASN A 11 -1.96 -1.29 -11.90
N SER A 12 -2.63 -0.15 -11.79
CA SER A 12 -2.64 0.65 -10.56
C SER A 12 -3.22 -0.16 -9.38
N LEU A 13 -4.29 -0.90 -9.62
CA LEU A 13 -4.91 -1.74 -8.59
C LEU A 13 -3.98 -2.90 -8.17
N ARG A 14 -3.30 -3.54 -9.13
CA ARG A 14 -2.27 -4.55 -8.84
C ARG A 14 -1.13 -3.99 -7.98
N GLY A 15 -0.64 -2.80 -8.34
CA GLY A 15 0.42 -2.14 -7.59
C GLY A 15 -0.01 -1.82 -6.16
N LEU A 16 -1.24 -1.33 -5.94
CA LEU A 16 -1.76 -1.09 -4.60
C LEU A 16 -2.04 -2.39 -3.84
N SER A 17 -2.55 -3.44 -4.48
CA SER A 17 -2.70 -4.74 -3.83
C SER A 17 -1.35 -5.29 -3.34
N PHE A 18 -0.28 -5.10 -4.11
CA PHE A 18 1.08 -5.43 -3.68
C PHE A 18 1.52 -4.60 -2.46
N VAL A 19 1.32 -3.27 -2.51
CA VAL A 19 1.64 -2.38 -1.38
C VAL A 19 0.92 -2.82 -0.11
N PHE A 20 -0.40 -3.01 -0.16
CA PHE A 20 -1.18 -3.44 1.01
C PHE A 20 -0.80 -4.84 1.49
N GLY A 21 -0.41 -5.76 0.59
CA GLY A 21 0.14 -7.05 0.98
C GLY A 21 1.45 -6.91 1.77
N VAL A 22 2.35 -6.02 1.34
CA VAL A 22 3.59 -5.73 2.08
C VAL A 22 3.30 -5.06 3.42
N LEU A 23 2.39 -4.08 3.48
CA LEU A 23 2.04 -3.41 4.74
C LEU A 23 1.38 -4.37 5.73
N SER A 24 0.46 -5.23 5.27
CA SER A 24 -0.14 -6.27 6.11
C SER A 24 0.90 -7.26 6.65
N TYR A 25 1.90 -7.63 5.84
CA TYR A 25 3.03 -8.43 6.32
C TYR A 25 3.83 -7.70 7.40
N LEU A 26 4.17 -6.42 7.18
CA LEU A 26 4.96 -5.60 8.10
C LEU A 26 4.25 -5.28 9.42
N GLU A 27 2.93 -5.33 9.46
CA GLU A 27 2.13 -5.18 10.68
C GLU A 27 2.46 -6.26 11.72
N SER A 28 2.82 -7.47 11.27
CA SER A 28 3.23 -8.57 12.15
C SER A 28 4.66 -8.42 12.66
N ASP A 29 5.47 -7.53 12.08
CA ASP A 29 6.85 -7.29 12.51
C ASP A 29 6.86 -6.36 13.74
N PRO A 30 7.48 -6.78 14.86
CA PRO A 30 7.41 -6.05 16.14
C PRO A 30 8.07 -4.67 16.10
N VAL A 31 9.00 -4.44 15.18
CA VAL A 31 9.68 -3.15 15.00
C VAL A 31 8.91 -2.29 14.02
N CYS A 32 8.58 -2.83 12.84
CA CYS A 32 7.95 -2.06 11.77
C CYS A 32 6.54 -1.59 12.13
N ARG A 33 5.73 -2.41 12.82
CA ARG A 33 4.37 -2.02 13.25
C ARG A 33 4.32 -0.76 14.12
N ASN A 34 5.44 -0.40 14.75
CA ASN A 34 5.59 0.77 15.63
C ASN A 34 6.42 1.88 14.97
N CYS A 35 6.65 1.82 13.66
CA CYS A 35 7.53 2.74 12.94
C CYS A 35 6.75 3.89 12.31
N SER A 36 7.25 5.12 12.41
CA SER A 36 6.67 6.29 11.73
C SER A 36 6.62 6.15 10.22
N TYR A 37 7.61 5.51 9.60
CA TYR A 37 7.57 5.27 8.16
C TYR A 37 6.55 4.20 7.75
N PHE A 38 6.22 3.27 8.65
CA PHE A 38 5.17 2.30 8.37
C PHE A 38 3.80 3.00 8.38
N ASP A 39 3.56 3.79 9.43
CA ASP A 39 2.39 4.67 9.58
C ASP A 39 2.20 5.60 8.38
N GLU A 40 3.21 6.41 8.06
CA GLU A 40 3.20 7.28 6.89
C GLU A 40 2.92 6.51 5.58
N SER A 41 3.48 5.31 5.42
CA SER A 41 3.24 4.52 4.21
C SER A 41 1.81 4.02 4.09
N ILE A 42 1.13 3.77 5.21
CA ILE A 42 -0.28 3.38 5.24
C ILE A 42 -1.14 4.52 4.76
N ASP A 43 -0.90 5.74 5.26
CA ASP A 43 -1.68 6.91 4.87
C ASP A 43 -1.50 7.24 3.39
N ILE A 44 -0.26 7.23 2.89
CA ILE A 44 0.00 7.41 1.45
C ILE A 44 -0.70 6.33 0.62
N ALA A 45 -0.68 5.07 1.07
CA ALA A 45 -1.34 3.98 0.36
C ALA A 45 -2.87 4.13 0.35
N LYS A 46 -3.46 4.53 1.49
CA LYS A 46 -4.90 4.83 1.63
C LYS A 46 -5.34 5.94 0.68
N ASP A 47 -4.60 7.05 0.64
CA ASP A 47 -4.92 8.18 -0.23
C ASP A 47 -4.87 7.79 -1.72
N ASN A 48 -3.82 7.05 -2.12
CA ASN A 48 -3.72 6.54 -3.49
C ASN A 48 -4.85 5.56 -3.81
N PHE A 49 -5.25 4.72 -2.86
CA PHE A 49 -6.36 3.80 -3.03
C PHE A 49 -7.70 4.51 -3.19
N LEU A 50 -8.02 5.48 -2.32
CA LEU A 50 -9.25 6.27 -2.43
C LEU A 50 -9.31 7.04 -3.76
N SER A 51 -8.18 7.60 -4.21
CA SER A 51 -8.10 8.25 -5.51
C SER A 51 -8.33 7.27 -6.67
N LEU A 52 -7.70 6.09 -6.63
CA LEU A 52 -7.89 5.07 -7.66
C LEU A 52 -9.33 4.57 -7.66
N GLU A 53 -9.88 4.26 -6.49
CA GLU A 53 -11.24 3.76 -6.33
C GLU A 53 -12.26 4.71 -6.96
N LYS A 54 -12.19 6.01 -6.62
CA LYS A 54 -13.07 7.02 -7.23
C LYS A 54 -12.99 7.03 -8.76
N SER A 55 -11.80 6.78 -9.32
CA SER A 55 -11.58 6.76 -10.77
C SER A 55 -12.09 5.51 -11.48
N ILE A 56 -12.28 4.40 -10.75
CA ILE A 56 -12.78 3.12 -11.28
C ILE A 56 -14.20 2.80 -10.86
N ASN A 57 -14.75 3.49 -9.86
CA ASN A 57 -16.11 3.31 -9.38
C ASN A 57 -17.13 3.63 -10.50
N GLY A 58 -18.20 2.85 -10.59
CA GLY A 58 -19.21 2.96 -11.65
C GLY A 58 -18.79 2.41 -13.03
N LYS A 59 -17.56 1.90 -13.20
CA LYS A 59 -17.11 1.25 -14.45
C LYS A 59 -17.32 -0.27 -14.37
N HIS A 60 -17.51 -0.90 -15.54
CA HIS A 60 -17.59 -2.36 -15.62
C HIS A 60 -16.23 -2.98 -15.25
N MET A 61 -16.10 -3.45 -14.00
CA MET A 61 -14.89 -4.08 -13.48
C MET A 61 -14.83 -5.56 -13.81
N SER A 62 -13.63 -6.04 -14.16
CA SER A 62 -13.40 -7.48 -14.30
C SER A 62 -13.50 -8.18 -12.93
N VAL A 63 -13.69 -9.51 -12.95
CA VAL A 63 -13.69 -10.32 -11.72
C VAL A 63 -12.36 -10.18 -10.97
N GLU A 64 -11.24 -10.16 -11.70
CA GLU A 64 -9.89 -9.96 -11.14
C GLU A 64 -9.78 -8.62 -10.39
N MET A 65 -10.27 -7.52 -10.98
CA MET A 65 -10.25 -6.21 -10.33
C MET A 65 -11.11 -6.19 -9.07
N ARG A 66 -12.31 -6.77 -9.11
CA ARG A 66 -13.18 -6.88 -7.93
C ARG A 66 -12.52 -7.67 -6.80
N ARG A 67 -11.82 -8.76 -7.12
CA ARG A 67 -11.07 -9.55 -6.14
C ARG A 67 -9.93 -8.73 -5.51
N MET A 68 -9.19 -7.96 -6.30
CA MET A 68 -8.12 -7.08 -5.79
C MET A 68 -8.66 -5.97 -4.89
N LEU A 69 -9.76 -5.32 -5.28
CA LEU A 69 -10.46 -4.33 -4.44
C LEU A 69 -10.88 -4.94 -3.11
N SER A 70 -11.58 -6.07 -3.14
CA SER A 70 -12.01 -6.76 -1.93
C SER A 70 -10.83 -7.13 -1.03
N GLY A 71 -9.70 -7.58 -1.61
CA GLY A 71 -8.50 -7.90 -0.84
C GLY A 71 -7.91 -6.69 -0.14
N ILE A 72 -7.85 -5.53 -0.81
CA ILE A 72 -7.39 -4.28 -0.20
C ILE A 72 -8.32 -3.87 0.94
N TYR A 73 -9.64 -3.95 0.74
CA TYR A 73 -10.61 -3.66 1.79
C TYR A 73 -10.46 -4.56 3.02
N SER A 74 -10.26 -5.87 2.82
CA SER A 74 -10.01 -6.80 3.91
C SER A 74 -8.75 -6.45 4.69
N VAL A 75 -7.67 -6.04 4.00
CA VAL A 75 -6.45 -5.55 4.66
C VAL A 75 -6.76 -4.29 5.47
N LEU A 76 -7.39 -3.28 4.85
CA LEU A 76 -7.71 -2.01 5.52
C LEU A 76 -8.56 -2.18 6.78
N ALA A 77 -9.50 -3.13 6.76
CA ALA A 77 -10.35 -3.41 7.92
C ALA A 77 -9.60 -4.06 9.09
N GLY A 78 -8.51 -4.78 8.81
CA GLY A 78 -7.70 -5.48 9.82
C GLY A 78 -6.44 -4.73 10.25
N LEU A 79 -6.03 -3.70 9.50
CA LEU A 79 -4.73 -3.06 9.66
C LEU A 79 -4.71 -2.11 10.86
N ASN A 80 -3.85 -2.41 11.83
CA ASN A 80 -3.67 -1.61 13.04
C ASN A 80 -2.59 -0.55 12.83
N VAL A 81 -3.02 0.70 12.88
CA VAL A 81 -2.12 1.86 12.84
C VAL A 81 -1.59 2.11 14.26
N PRO A 82 -0.28 2.32 14.46
CA PRO A 82 0.27 2.60 15.78
C PRO A 82 -0.18 3.99 16.30
N ASP A 83 -0.65 4.07 17.54
CA ASP A 83 -1.06 5.36 18.15
C ASP A 83 0.10 6.34 18.36
N ASN A 84 1.31 5.82 18.62
CA ASN A 84 2.50 6.62 18.90
C ASN A 84 3.71 6.04 18.14
N PRO A 85 3.78 6.26 16.81
CA PRO A 85 4.85 5.74 16.00
C PRO A 85 6.20 6.35 16.38
N LYS A 86 7.28 5.57 16.25
CA LYS A 86 8.65 5.99 16.55
C LYS A 86 9.54 5.90 15.32
N GLU A 87 10.57 6.73 15.27
CA GLU A 87 11.61 6.62 14.24
C GLU A 87 12.56 5.46 14.56
N GLN A 88 12.10 4.22 14.33
CA GLN A 88 12.80 2.99 14.73
C GLN A 88 14.25 2.90 14.22
N LYS A 89 14.53 3.48 13.05
CA LYS A 89 15.89 3.52 12.49
C LYS A 89 16.81 4.49 13.24
N LYS A 90 16.32 5.66 13.64
CA LYS A 90 17.11 6.63 14.42
C LYS A 90 17.29 6.16 15.87
N ALA A 91 16.35 5.39 16.39
CA ALA A 91 16.43 4.75 17.70
C ALA A 91 17.24 3.43 17.70
N ASP A 92 17.93 3.08 16.61
CA ASP A 92 18.71 1.84 16.44
C ASP A 92 17.94 0.51 16.62
N ASN A 93 16.61 0.53 16.57
CA ASN A 93 15.78 -0.67 16.64
C ASN A 93 15.64 -1.37 15.28
N CYS A 94 15.69 -0.61 14.18
CA CYS A 94 15.58 -1.17 12.83
C CYS A 94 16.95 -1.68 12.32
N LYS A 95 17.04 -3.00 12.12
CA LYS A 95 18.27 -3.69 11.69
C LYS A 95 18.46 -3.80 10.17
N LEU A 96 17.53 -3.27 9.37
CA LEU A 96 17.73 -3.15 7.93
C LEU A 96 18.91 -2.22 7.63
N PRO A 97 19.67 -2.41 6.53
CA PRO A 97 20.75 -1.51 6.14
C PRO A 97 20.29 -0.06 5.95
N ASN A 98 21.23 0.89 6.05
CA ASN A 98 20.93 2.29 5.75
C ASN A 98 20.46 2.44 4.31
N GLY A 99 19.41 3.24 4.11
CA GLY A 99 18.75 3.40 2.81
C GLY A 99 17.75 2.30 2.44
N VAL A 100 17.59 1.25 3.27
CA VAL A 100 16.65 0.15 3.01
C VAL A 100 15.44 0.25 3.93
N CYS A 101 14.25 0.31 3.35
CA CYS A 101 12.98 0.26 4.07
C CYS A 101 11.92 -0.42 3.19
N LEU A 102 11.37 -1.55 3.64
CA LEU A 102 10.45 -2.34 2.83
C LEU A 102 9.13 -1.59 2.53
N ALA A 103 8.59 -0.85 3.50
CA ALA A 103 7.40 -0.02 3.30
C ALA A 103 7.62 1.06 2.21
N LYS A 104 8.75 1.78 2.27
CA LYS A 104 9.13 2.77 1.25
C LYS A 104 9.36 2.12 -0.12
N SER A 105 10.04 0.98 -0.15
CA SER A 105 10.29 0.24 -1.39
C SER A 105 8.99 -0.19 -2.06
N ALA A 106 7.99 -0.63 -1.29
CA ALA A 106 6.69 -0.99 -1.84
C ALA A 106 5.99 0.20 -2.51
N LEU A 107 5.97 1.37 -1.86
CA LEU A 107 5.42 2.60 -2.44
C LEU A 107 6.19 3.04 -3.70
N ALA A 108 7.52 2.92 -3.70
CA ALA A 108 8.33 3.24 -4.86
C ALA A 108 8.02 2.34 -6.07
N VAL A 109 7.76 1.05 -5.83
CA VAL A 109 7.30 0.12 -6.88
C VAL A 109 5.96 0.57 -7.44
N TYR A 110 4.99 0.93 -6.59
CA TYR A 110 3.71 1.47 -7.07
C TYR A 110 3.89 2.76 -7.88
N GLY A 111 4.75 3.68 -7.45
CA GLY A 111 5.07 4.89 -8.18
C GLY A 111 5.54 4.64 -9.62
N ARG A 112 6.37 3.60 -9.82
CA ARG A 112 6.86 3.17 -11.14
C ARG A 112 5.80 2.47 -12.00
N ILE A 113 4.79 1.87 -11.39
CA ILE A 113 3.67 1.24 -12.11
C ILE A 113 2.65 2.31 -12.55
N LYS A 114 2.50 3.37 -11.76
CA LYS A 114 1.56 4.47 -12.01
C LYS A 114 2.06 5.45 -13.07
N SER A 115 3.37 5.70 -13.13
CA SER A 115 4.06 6.55 -14.12
C SER A 115 3.93 6.03 -15.54
#